data_AF-A0A3G1AA87-F1
#
_entry.id   AF-A0A3G1AA87-F1
#
_cell.length_a   1.000
_cell.length_b   1.000
_cell.length_c   1.000
_cell.angle_alpha   90.00
_cell.angle_beta   90.00
_cell.angle_gamma   90.00
#
_symmetry.space_group_name_H-M   'P 1'
#
loop_
_entity.id
_entity.type
_entity.pdbx_description
1 polymer ?
#
loop_
_entity_poly.entity_id
_entity_poly.type
_entity_poly.pdbx_seq_one_letter_code
_entity_poly.pdbx_strand_id
1 'polypeptide(L)'
;MPVDEWDLRIALLLVGVYLGGASVPFLVIPGVIVASLYFKMWGLIFWGLVEAFSVLLLAFGIGYIAGSLGGKYTRSLFLRGVQTAVWLVFLSLAGILQIVPQLFPGASLPREVLDVLPPFSFGGAVLGLGPAILSSAIFVVAGALVFWYGASRLWRMAGSGLSSVPVSTAGGRPLLRSGFFEPLLKDLKLLARNPRMLAYVVYYMNVVPLMIIFSFMRGSKTALMIPSLSLFMAGFAGAGAGYFYVAEGEGSLLLYVLPVTRGWLARRKAATCLVFSLPTMAIIATLGYVFGEPSIAVTGIIIFLLGAIGSSLAFSFLAARGLPRSPAVWTNETLREGYAGAQIIGILFVVGLFLVSAFPVFVSEAQGFHSSLLMALSASMAFFLLGLATIKVKDEPL
;
A
#
# COMPACT_ATOMS: atom_id res chain seq x y z
N MET A 1 -27.62 -20.51 14.15
CA MET A 1 -28.84 -19.68 14.04
C MET A 1 -28.79 -18.98 12.70
N PRO A 2 -29.88 -18.91 11.92
CA PRO A 2 -29.87 -18.12 10.70
C PRO A 2 -29.69 -16.66 11.13
N VAL A 3 -28.59 -16.05 10.72
CA VAL A 3 -28.34 -14.62 10.95
C VAL A 3 -29.35 -13.87 10.08
N ASP A 4 -30.07 -12.92 10.67
CA ASP A 4 -31.05 -12.13 9.94
C ASP A 4 -30.37 -11.39 8.78
N GLU A 5 -31.01 -11.38 7.60
CA GLU A 5 -30.41 -10.83 6.38
C GLU A 5 -30.04 -9.35 6.55
N TRP A 6 -30.85 -8.62 7.30
CA TRP A 6 -30.62 -7.21 7.63
C TRP A 6 -29.37 -7.01 8.49
N ASP A 7 -29.20 -7.82 9.53
CA ASP A 7 -28.05 -7.75 10.43
C ASP A 7 -26.75 -8.13 9.71
N LEU A 8 -26.80 -9.11 8.80
CA LEU A 8 -25.63 -9.49 8.00
C LEU A 8 -25.26 -8.40 6.97
N ARG A 9 -26.24 -7.71 6.38
CA ARG A 9 -26.01 -6.57 5.46
C ARG A 9 -25.37 -5.40 6.19
N ILE A 10 -25.87 -5.07 7.38
CA ILE A 10 -25.26 -4.06 8.26
C ILE A 10 -23.85 -4.49 8.64
N ALA A 11 -23.62 -5.76 8.99
CA ALA A 11 -22.29 -6.27 9.30
C ALA A 11 -21.32 -6.17 8.11
N LEU A 12 -21.74 -6.48 6.88
CA LEU A 12 -20.89 -6.35 5.69
C LEU A 12 -20.57 -4.89 5.32
N LEU A 13 -21.52 -3.98 5.52
CA LEU A 13 -21.29 -2.54 5.39
C LEU A 13 -20.32 -2.05 6.47
N LEU A 14 -20.54 -2.45 7.72
CA LEU A 14 -19.66 -2.12 8.86
C LEU A 14 -18.26 -2.70 8.68
N VAL A 15 -18.12 -3.91 8.16
CA VAL A 15 -16.81 -4.50 7.81
C VAL A 15 -16.12 -3.67 6.73
N GLY A 16 -16.86 -3.21 5.73
CA GLY A 16 -16.33 -2.29 4.73
C GLY A 16 -15.83 -0.97 5.34
N VAL A 17 -16.65 -0.33 6.18
CA VAL A 17 -16.31 0.90 6.90
C VAL A 17 -15.08 0.67 7.79
N TYR A 18 -15.04 -0.45 8.52
CA TYR A 18 -13.99 -0.87 9.44
C TYR A 18 -12.66 -1.22 8.75
N LEU A 19 -12.70 -1.79 7.54
CA LEU A 19 -11.53 -2.13 6.73
C LEU A 19 -10.94 -0.91 5.98
N GLY A 20 -11.42 0.29 6.26
CA GLY A 20 -10.88 1.53 5.73
C GLY A 20 -11.79 2.23 4.73
N GLY A 21 -13.00 1.75 4.44
CA GLY A 21 -13.95 2.52 3.63
C GLY A 21 -14.25 3.89 4.23
N ALA A 22 -14.29 4.02 5.56
CA ALA A 22 -14.47 5.32 6.23
C ALA A 22 -13.34 6.32 5.94
N SER A 23 -12.13 5.84 5.62
CA SER A 23 -10.96 6.71 5.42
C SER A 23 -11.13 7.66 4.23
N VAL A 24 -11.91 7.28 3.22
CA VAL A 24 -12.15 8.10 2.03
C VAL A 24 -12.90 9.40 2.39
N PRO A 25 -14.07 9.36 3.07
CA PRO A 25 -14.70 10.57 3.62
C PRO A 25 -13.77 11.38 4.53
N PHE A 26 -13.01 10.74 5.42
CA PHE A 26 -12.11 11.43 6.35
C PHE A 26 -10.91 12.09 5.68
N LEU A 27 -10.52 11.66 4.48
CA LEU A 27 -9.48 12.32 3.67
C LEU A 27 -10.05 13.46 2.81
N VAL A 28 -11.19 13.22 2.16
CA VAL A 28 -11.76 14.16 1.19
C VAL A 28 -12.44 15.34 1.88
N ILE A 29 -13.23 15.10 2.94
CA ILE A 29 -14.03 16.14 3.59
C ILE A 29 -13.18 17.30 4.14
N PRO A 30 -12.10 17.06 4.91
CA PRO A 30 -11.26 18.16 5.38
C PRO A 30 -10.62 18.95 4.24
N GLY A 31 -10.13 18.25 3.21
CA GLY A 31 -9.53 18.88 2.02
C GLY A 31 -10.50 19.79 1.28
N VAL A 32 -11.74 19.31 1.09
CA VAL A 32 -12.81 20.07 0.45
C VAL A 32 -13.25 21.27 1.29
N ILE A 33 -13.32 21.13 2.62
CA ILE A 33 -13.62 22.26 3.52
C ILE A 33 -12.54 23.33 3.38
N VAL A 34 -11.25 22.97 3.46
CA VAL A 34 -10.14 23.91 3.32
C VAL A 34 -10.17 24.58 1.94
N ALA A 35 -10.37 23.82 0.87
CA ALA A 35 -10.48 24.36 -0.48
C ALA A 35 -11.69 25.31 -0.62
N SER A 36 -12.84 24.97 -0.04
CA SER A 36 -14.04 25.81 -0.07
C SER A 36 -13.83 27.16 0.61
N LEU A 37 -13.09 27.17 1.73
CA LEU A 37 -12.73 28.39 2.46
C LEU A 37 -11.71 29.22 1.68
N TYR A 38 -10.70 28.58 1.10
CA TYR A 38 -9.64 29.25 0.33
C TYR A 38 -10.17 29.90 -0.96
N PHE A 39 -10.97 29.15 -1.74
CA PHE A 39 -11.53 29.64 -3.01
C PHE A 39 -12.85 30.40 -2.84
N LYS A 40 -13.42 30.46 -1.63
CA LYS A 40 -14.73 31.06 -1.31
C LYS A 40 -15.90 30.48 -2.15
N MET A 41 -15.82 29.20 -2.47
CA MET A 41 -16.81 28.48 -3.27
C MET A 41 -17.50 27.41 -2.42
N TRP A 42 -18.65 27.75 -1.83
CA TRP A 42 -19.42 26.85 -0.97
C TRP A 42 -19.92 25.59 -1.70
N GLY A 43 -20.13 25.68 -3.01
CA GLY A 43 -20.49 24.53 -3.87
C GLY A 43 -19.45 23.41 -3.86
N LEU A 44 -18.18 23.69 -3.50
CA LEU A 44 -17.14 22.68 -3.33
C LEU A 44 -17.52 21.68 -2.24
N ILE A 45 -18.14 22.12 -1.14
CA ILE A 45 -18.54 21.22 -0.04
C ILE A 45 -19.54 20.20 -0.53
N PHE A 46 -20.59 20.65 -1.23
CA PHE A 46 -21.62 19.76 -1.75
C PHE A 46 -21.04 18.75 -2.75
N TRP A 47 -20.35 19.23 -3.79
CA TRP A 47 -19.81 18.35 -4.82
C TRP A 47 -18.68 17.45 -4.34
N GLY A 48 -17.85 17.92 -3.40
CA GLY A 48 -16.81 17.11 -2.78
C GLY A 48 -17.37 16.03 -1.84
N LEU A 49 -18.51 16.27 -1.19
CA LEU A 49 -19.24 15.21 -0.47
C LEU A 49 -19.79 14.17 -1.45
N VAL A 50 -20.42 14.61 -2.54
CA VAL A 50 -20.93 13.70 -3.58
C VAL A 50 -19.80 12.87 -4.19
N GLU A 51 -18.65 13.47 -4.45
CA GLU A 51 -17.43 12.77 -4.89
C GLU A 51 -17.02 11.71 -3.87
N ALA A 52 -16.83 12.09 -2.60
CA ALA A 52 -16.40 11.18 -1.54
C ALA A 52 -17.33 9.96 -1.41
N PHE A 53 -18.65 10.18 -1.44
CA PHE A 53 -19.64 9.10 -1.40
C PHE A 53 -19.62 8.24 -2.66
N SER A 54 -19.46 8.83 -3.84
CA SER A 54 -19.42 8.08 -5.11
C SER A 54 -18.19 7.19 -5.19
N VAL A 55 -17.03 7.72 -4.80
CA VAL A 55 -15.77 6.97 -4.70
C VAL A 55 -15.90 5.87 -3.65
N LEU A 56 -16.53 6.14 -2.51
CA LEU A 56 -16.79 5.14 -1.47
C LEU A 56 -17.66 3.98 -1.99
N LEU A 57 -18.76 4.27 -2.68
CA LEU A 57 -19.64 3.24 -3.26
C LEU A 57 -18.91 2.40 -4.31
N LEU A 58 -18.19 3.06 -5.21
CA LEU A 58 -17.38 2.37 -6.22
C LEU A 58 -16.33 1.48 -5.56
N ALA A 59 -15.66 1.99 -4.53
CA ALA A 59 -14.67 1.25 -3.76
C ALA A 59 -15.30 0.01 -3.11
N PHE A 60 -16.43 0.15 -2.41
CA PHE A 60 -17.12 -1.00 -1.84
C PHE A 60 -17.57 -2.00 -2.90
N GLY A 61 -18.13 -1.55 -4.01
CA GLY A 61 -18.56 -2.44 -5.09
C GLY A 61 -17.42 -3.26 -5.67
N ILE A 62 -16.29 -2.61 -5.99
CA ILE A 62 -15.08 -3.31 -6.47
C ILE A 62 -14.55 -4.26 -5.40
N GLY A 63 -14.50 -3.83 -4.14
CA GLY A 63 -14.07 -4.67 -3.02
C GLY A 63 -14.94 -5.91 -2.83
N TYR A 64 -16.26 -5.79 -2.95
CA TYR A 64 -17.21 -6.90 -2.89
C TYR A 64 -17.07 -7.84 -4.08
N ILE A 65 -16.87 -7.32 -5.29
CA ILE A 65 -16.56 -8.14 -6.47
C ILE A 65 -15.26 -8.91 -6.21
N ALA A 66 -14.19 -8.24 -5.79
CA ALA A 66 -12.89 -8.85 -5.52
C ALA A 66 -12.97 -9.92 -4.42
N GLY A 67 -13.73 -9.67 -3.35
CA GLY A 67 -14.01 -10.63 -2.28
C GLY A 67 -14.79 -11.85 -2.76
N SER A 68 -15.78 -11.66 -3.65
CA SER A 68 -16.57 -12.76 -4.22
C SER A 68 -15.75 -13.71 -5.11
N LEU A 69 -14.58 -13.29 -5.58
CA LEU A 69 -13.68 -14.09 -6.42
C LEU A 69 -12.77 -15.03 -5.61
N GLY A 70 -12.64 -14.83 -4.28
CA GLY A 70 -11.64 -15.48 -3.43
C GLY A 70 -11.69 -17.02 -3.39
N GLY A 71 -12.85 -17.63 -3.57
CA GLY A 71 -13.00 -19.10 -3.47
C GLY A 71 -12.80 -19.88 -4.78
N LYS A 72 -13.09 -19.27 -5.95
CA LYS A 72 -13.27 -20.02 -7.22
C LYS A 72 -12.03 -20.04 -8.14
N TYR A 73 -11.07 -19.14 -7.94
CA TYR A 73 -9.97 -18.92 -8.89
C TYR A 73 -8.59 -19.30 -8.36
N THR A 74 -8.54 -20.10 -7.29
CA THR A 74 -7.30 -20.49 -6.62
C THR A 74 -6.46 -21.49 -7.41
N ARG A 75 -6.91 -22.05 -8.54
CA ARG A 75 -6.15 -23.09 -9.27
C ARG A 75 -5.23 -22.59 -10.40
N SER A 76 -5.60 -21.55 -11.16
CA SER A 76 -4.79 -21.08 -12.31
C SER A 76 -3.93 -19.87 -11.97
N LEU A 77 -2.68 -19.84 -12.43
CA LEU A 77 -1.76 -18.69 -12.24
C LEU A 77 -2.32 -17.39 -12.84
N PHE A 78 -2.89 -17.47 -14.05
CA PHE A 78 -3.45 -16.33 -14.76
C PHE A 78 -4.55 -15.62 -13.96
N LEU A 79 -5.54 -16.37 -13.45
CA LEU A 79 -6.66 -15.79 -12.70
C LEU A 79 -6.21 -15.18 -11.36
N ARG A 80 -5.15 -15.72 -10.73
CA ARG A 80 -4.52 -15.09 -9.56
C ARG A 80 -3.83 -13.77 -9.91
N GLY A 81 -3.19 -13.70 -11.08
CA GLY A 81 -2.63 -12.46 -11.63
C GLY A 81 -3.71 -11.40 -11.85
N VAL A 82 -4.82 -11.77 -12.51
CA VAL A 82 -5.97 -10.89 -12.72
C VAL A 82 -6.55 -10.41 -11.39
N GLN A 83 -6.72 -11.29 -10.41
CA GLN A 83 -7.22 -10.91 -9.09
C GLN A 83 -6.27 -9.93 -8.36
N THR A 84 -4.96 -10.14 -8.47
CA THR A 84 -3.95 -9.23 -7.91
C THR A 84 -4.06 -7.86 -8.59
N ALA A 85 -4.19 -7.83 -9.92
CA ALA A 85 -4.37 -6.59 -10.68
C ALA A 85 -5.64 -5.85 -10.29
N VAL A 86 -6.78 -6.55 -10.11
CA VAL A 86 -8.04 -5.94 -9.64
C VAL A 86 -7.86 -5.32 -8.25
N TRP A 87 -7.19 -6.01 -7.32
CA TRP A 87 -6.88 -5.45 -6.01
C TRP A 87 -5.94 -4.25 -6.08
N LEU A 88 -4.93 -4.28 -6.95
CA LEU A 88 -4.03 -3.15 -7.14
C LEU A 88 -4.74 -1.95 -7.74
N VAL A 89 -5.59 -2.13 -8.76
CA VAL A 89 -6.40 -1.05 -9.32
C VAL A 89 -7.33 -0.48 -8.26
N PHE A 90 -7.99 -1.34 -7.48
CA PHE A 90 -8.83 -0.92 -6.37
C PHE A 90 -8.07 -0.05 -5.35
N LEU A 91 -6.88 -0.48 -4.92
CA LEU A 91 -6.07 0.24 -3.95
C LEU A 91 -5.44 1.52 -4.51
N SER A 92 -5.13 1.52 -5.81
CA SER A 92 -4.34 2.57 -6.46
C SER A 92 -5.18 3.56 -7.25
N LEU A 93 -6.51 3.39 -7.31
CA LEU A 93 -7.41 4.17 -8.16
C LEU A 93 -7.21 5.69 -7.95
N ALA A 94 -7.18 6.13 -6.68
CA ALA A 94 -6.96 7.54 -6.33
C ALA A 94 -5.57 8.04 -6.74
N GLY A 95 -4.57 7.18 -6.75
CA GLY A 95 -3.20 7.52 -7.10
C GLY A 95 -2.89 7.54 -8.59
N ILE A 96 -3.48 6.62 -9.35
CA ILE A 96 -3.34 6.57 -10.81
C ILE A 96 -3.75 7.93 -11.40
N LEU A 97 -4.84 8.52 -10.90
CA LEU A 97 -5.35 9.81 -11.36
C LEU A 97 -4.41 10.99 -11.04
N GLN A 98 -3.58 10.89 -10.00
CA GLN A 98 -2.55 11.89 -9.68
C GLN A 98 -1.28 11.71 -10.51
N ILE A 99 -0.89 10.45 -10.79
CA ILE A 99 0.36 10.11 -11.48
C ILE A 99 0.27 10.32 -12.98
N VAL A 100 -0.84 9.92 -13.62
CA VAL A 100 -0.96 9.93 -15.10
C VAL A 100 -0.68 11.31 -15.72
N PRO A 101 -1.21 12.44 -15.21
CA PRO A 101 -0.92 13.76 -15.76
C PRO A 101 0.57 14.17 -15.65
N GLN A 102 1.30 13.63 -14.68
CA GLN A 102 2.71 13.97 -14.43
C GLN A 102 3.67 13.13 -15.28
N LEU A 103 3.28 11.89 -15.62
CA LEU A 103 4.08 11.01 -16.49
C LEU A 103 4.06 11.44 -17.95
N PHE A 104 3.04 12.20 -18.38
CA PHE A 104 2.92 12.67 -19.76
C PHE A 104 2.67 14.18 -19.83
N PRO A 105 3.68 15.03 -19.55
CA PRO A 105 3.52 16.48 -19.50
C PRO A 105 3.06 17.11 -20.85
N GLY A 106 3.41 16.46 -21.98
CA GLY A 106 2.96 16.85 -23.33
C GLY A 106 1.62 16.23 -23.75
N ALA A 107 1.12 15.26 -22.99
CA ALA A 107 -0.26 14.75 -23.10
C ALA A 107 -1.11 15.36 -22.00
N SER A 108 -0.92 16.65 -21.69
CA SER A 108 -1.85 17.40 -20.88
C SER A 108 -3.23 17.22 -21.51
N LEU A 109 -4.08 16.43 -20.86
CA LEU A 109 -5.44 16.25 -21.31
C LEU A 109 -6.03 17.65 -21.46
N PRO A 110 -6.67 17.96 -22.60
CA PRO A 110 -7.36 19.23 -22.76
C PRO A 110 -8.21 19.47 -21.51
N ARG A 111 -8.27 20.72 -21.05
CA ARG A 111 -9.05 21.07 -19.86
C ARG A 111 -10.49 20.52 -19.96
N GLU A 112 -11.04 20.55 -21.16
CA GLU A 112 -12.33 19.97 -21.54
C GLU A 112 -12.45 18.47 -21.28
N VAL A 113 -11.37 17.69 -21.42
CA VAL A 113 -11.36 16.25 -21.12
C VAL A 113 -11.21 16.00 -19.61
N LEU A 114 -10.39 16.81 -18.92
CA LEU A 114 -10.26 16.73 -17.46
C LEU A 114 -11.56 17.08 -16.75
N ASP A 115 -12.28 18.09 -17.24
CA ASP A 115 -13.56 18.53 -16.69
C ASP A 115 -14.66 17.44 -16.82
N VAL A 116 -14.45 16.42 -17.65
CA VAL A 116 -15.40 15.31 -17.86
C VAL A 116 -14.85 13.99 -17.28
N LEU A 117 -13.63 13.96 -16.74
CA LEU A 117 -13.02 12.76 -16.17
C LEU A 117 -13.19 12.72 -14.64
N PRO A 118 -13.92 11.76 -14.05
CA PRO A 118 -13.97 11.61 -12.60
C PRO A 118 -12.59 11.28 -12.01
N PRO A 119 -12.22 11.83 -10.82
CA PRO A 119 -13.01 12.71 -9.96
C PRO A 119 -12.95 14.19 -10.34
N PHE A 120 -12.13 14.60 -11.31
CA PHE A 120 -11.96 16.02 -11.69
C PHE A 120 -13.26 16.66 -12.20
N SER A 121 -14.16 15.86 -12.77
CA SER A 121 -15.49 16.31 -13.17
C SER A 121 -16.33 16.91 -12.04
N PHE A 122 -16.09 16.51 -10.77
CA PHE A 122 -16.77 17.11 -9.62
C PHE A 122 -16.32 18.55 -9.39
N GLY A 123 -15.05 18.88 -9.65
CA GLY A 123 -14.56 20.25 -9.64
C GLY A 123 -15.15 21.10 -10.77
N GLY A 124 -15.27 20.54 -11.97
CA GLY A 124 -15.94 21.20 -13.11
C GLY A 124 -17.44 21.43 -12.85
N ALA A 125 -18.10 20.51 -12.14
CA ALA A 125 -19.50 20.63 -11.76
C ALA A 125 -19.76 21.79 -10.78
N VAL A 126 -18.80 22.09 -9.91
CA VAL A 126 -18.84 23.26 -9.01
C VAL A 126 -18.82 24.57 -9.80
N LEU A 127 -18.11 24.59 -10.94
CA LEU A 127 -18.06 25.73 -11.86
C LEU A 127 -19.30 25.83 -12.77
N GLY A 128 -20.28 24.92 -12.62
CA GLY A 128 -21.50 24.93 -13.41
C GLY A 128 -21.34 24.39 -14.83
N LEU A 129 -20.26 23.67 -15.13
CA LEU A 129 -20.02 23.12 -16.46
C LEU A 129 -20.96 21.94 -16.73
N GLY A 130 -21.89 22.09 -17.67
CA GLY A 130 -22.89 21.06 -18.02
C GLY A 130 -22.33 19.66 -18.29
N PRO A 131 -21.27 19.50 -19.11
CA PRO A 131 -20.63 18.20 -19.34
C PRO A 131 -20.02 17.58 -18.08
N ALA A 132 -19.47 18.40 -17.19
CA ALA A 132 -18.88 17.96 -15.93
C ALA A 132 -19.97 17.46 -14.96
N ILE A 133 -21.09 18.18 -14.86
CA ILE A 133 -22.26 17.76 -14.07
C ILE A 133 -22.79 16.42 -14.56
N LEU A 134 -22.94 16.25 -15.88
CA LEU A 134 -23.41 15.00 -16.47
C LEU A 134 -22.44 13.85 -16.19
N SER A 135 -21.13 14.06 -16.36
CA SER A 135 -20.12 13.04 -16.06
C SER A 135 -20.11 12.64 -14.59
N SER A 136 -20.17 13.62 -13.68
CA SER A 136 -20.29 13.36 -12.24
C SER A 136 -21.56 12.59 -11.90
N ALA A 137 -22.71 12.90 -12.52
CA ALA A 137 -23.94 12.15 -12.34
C ALA A 137 -23.82 10.71 -12.86
N ILE A 138 -23.23 10.51 -14.04
CA ILE A 138 -22.95 9.16 -14.59
C ILE A 138 -22.04 8.39 -13.65
N PHE A 139 -21.00 9.02 -13.09
CA PHE A 139 -20.09 8.38 -12.15
C PHE A 139 -20.77 7.96 -10.85
N VAL A 140 -21.66 8.81 -10.30
CA VAL A 140 -22.49 8.47 -9.14
C VAL A 140 -23.35 7.24 -9.43
N VAL A 141 -24.05 7.24 -10.57
CA VAL A 141 -24.90 6.12 -10.99
C VAL A 141 -24.08 4.84 -11.21
N ALA A 142 -22.94 4.95 -11.89
CA ALA A 142 -22.03 3.83 -12.12
C ALA A 142 -21.48 3.26 -10.80
N GLY A 143 -21.07 4.12 -9.87
CA GLY A 143 -20.63 3.71 -8.53
C GLY A 143 -21.73 2.97 -7.77
N ALA A 144 -22.96 3.47 -7.80
CA ALA A 144 -24.12 2.80 -7.19
C ALA A 144 -24.44 1.45 -7.85
N LEU A 145 -24.38 1.36 -9.18
CA LEU A 145 -24.59 0.11 -9.91
C LEU A 145 -23.49 -0.93 -9.59
N VAL A 146 -22.22 -0.51 -9.56
CA VAL A 146 -21.08 -1.38 -9.21
C VAL A 146 -21.19 -1.85 -7.77
N PHE A 147 -21.58 -0.97 -6.85
CA PHE A 147 -21.89 -1.33 -5.46
C PHE A 147 -22.99 -2.38 -5.38
N TRP A 148 -24.14 -2.11 -6.01
CA TRP A 148 -25.30 -3.00 -5.99
C TRP A 148 -24.98 -4.38 -6.59
N TYR A 149 -24.29 -4.40 -7.73
CA TYR A 149 -23.84 -5.63 -8.38
C TYR A 149 -22.84 -6.40 -7.52
N GLY A 150 -21.83 -5.71 -6.98
CA GLY A 150 -20.81 -6.31 -6.13
C GLY A 150 -21.40 -6.91 -4.85
N ALA A 151 -22.25 -6.16 -4.17
CA ALA A 151 -22.97 -6.62 -2.97
C ALA A 151 -23.84 -7.86 -3.30
N SER A 152 -24.62 -7.80 -4.37
CA SER A 152 -25.48 -8.92 -4.80
C SER A 152 -24.69 -10.17 -5.18
N ARG A 153 -23.49 -10.01 -5.76
CA ARG A 153 -22.61 -11.13 -6.11
C ARG A 153 -21.96 -11.74 -4.88
N LEU A 154 -21.44 -10.92 -3.97
CA LEU A 154 -20.89 -11.38 -2.70
C LEU A 154 -21.96 -12.10 -1.88
N TRP A 155 -23.18 -11.57 -1.83
CA TRP A 155 -24.34 -12.17 -1.20
C TRP A 155 -24.64 -13.57 -1.74
N ARG A 156 -24.75 -13.72 -3.07
CA ARG A 156 -24.97 -15.04 -3.70
C ARG A 156 -23.89 -16.06 -3.35
N MET A 157 -22.65 -15.62 -3.13
CA MET A 157 -21.54 -16.49 -2.74
C MET A 157 -21.53 -16.81 -1.23
N ALA A 158 -21.91 -15.87 -0.38
CA ALA A 158 -22.03 -16.10 1.07
C ALA A 158 -23.24 -16.99 1.40
N GLY A 159 -24.37 -16.75 0.72
CA GLY A 159 -25.62 -17.51 0.88
C GLY A 159 -25.58 -18.91 0.27
N SER A 160 -24.70 -19.19 -0.71
CA SER A 160 -24.50 -20.55 -1.26
C SER A 160 -23.73 -21.48 -0.32
N GLY A 161 -23.46 -21.05 0.91
CA GLY A 161 -22.43 -21.60 1.77
C GLY A 161 -21.06 -21.21 1.23
N LEU A 162 -20.20 -20.65 2.09
CA LEU A 162 -18.77 -20.61 1.84
C LEU A 162 -18.33 -22.07 1.62
N SER A 163 -18.31 -22.51 0.36
CA SER A 163 -17.65 -23.74 -0.04
C SER A 163 -16.27 -23.64 0.54
N SER A 164 -16.03 -24.46 1.56
CA SER A 164 -14.81 -24.60 2.32
C SER A 164 -13.63 -24.15 1.48
N VAL A 165 -12.94 -23.09 1.90
CA VAL A 165 -11.61 -22.79 1.39
C VAL A 165 -10.89 -24.12 1.35
N PRO A 166 -10.45 -24.62 0.17
CA PRO A 166 -9.94 -25.96 0.09
C PRO A 166 -8.70 -26.03 0.98
N VAL A 167 -8.87 -26.66 2.14
CA VAL A 167 -7.78 -27.05 3.01
C VAL A 167 -6.94 -27.95 2.12
N SER A 168 -5.76 -27.47 1.75
CA SER A 168 -4.80 -28.29 1.03
C SER A 168 -4.53 -29.49 1.93
N THR A 169 -5.07 -30.66 1.59
CA THR A 169 -4.70 -31.92 2.23
C THR A 169 -3.19 -32.04 2.14
N ALA A 170 -2.52 -31.88 3.28
CA ALA A 170 -1.08 -31.98 3.40
C ALA A 170 -0.67 -33.46 3.27
N GLY A 171 -0.82 -34.02 2.06
CA GLY A 171 -0.31 -35.32 1.67
C GLY A 171 1.14 -35.19 1.24
N GLY A 172 2.03 -34.92 2.18
CA GLY A 172 3.46 -34.84 1.89
C GLY A 172 4.26 -34.67 3.16
N ARG A 173 5.13 -35.63 3.46
CA ARG A 173 6.11 -35.52 4.55
C ARG A 173 6.85 -34.20 4.39
N PRO A 174 6.95 -33.35 5.43
CA PRO A 174 7.69 -32.10 5.34
C PRO A 174 9.18 -32.44 5.18
N LEU A 175 9.66 -32.40 3.94
CA LEU A 175 11.08 -32.27 3.67
C LEU A 175 11.46 -30.83 4.00
N LEU A 176 11.84 -30.61 5.26
CA LEU A 176 12.64 -29.47 5.68
C LEU A 176 14.00 -29.61 4.99
N ARG A 177 14.07 -29.24 3.71
CA ARG A 177 15.34 -28.95 3.08
C ARG A 177 15.86 -27.64 3.69
N SER A 178 17.17 -27.57 3.87
CA SER A 178 17.86 -26.50 4.57
C SER A 178 18.60 -25.62 3.56
N GLY A 179 17.90 -24.68 2.94
CA GLY A 179 18.47 -23.67 2.05
C GLY A 179 18.15 -22.24 2.49
N PHE A 180 19.09 -21.29 2.28
CA PHE A 180 18.84 -19.88 2.54
C PHE A 180 17.68 -19.31 1.71
N PHE A 181 17.48 -19.83 0.50
CA PHE A 181 16.46 -19.38 -0.46
C PHE A 181 15.09 -20.05 -0.29
N GLU A 182 15.01 -21.19 0.39
CA GLU A 182 13.74 -21.96 0.49
C GLU A 182 12.65 -21.23 1.29
N PRO A 183 12.95 -20.53 2.42
CA PRO A 183 11.98 -19.71 3.12
C PRO A 183 11.46 -18.55 2.26
N LEU A 184 12.33 -17.95 1.44
CA LEU A 184 11.95 -16.86 0.53
C LEU A 184 11.04 -17.38 -0.58
N LEU A 185 11.37 -18.52 -1.18
CA LEU A 185 10.54 -19.16 -2.20
C LEU A 185 9.18 -19.61 -1.63
N LYS A 186 9.16 -20.05 -0.36
CA LYS A 186 7.94 -20.34 0.38
C LYS A 186 7.07 -19.09 0.51
N ASP A 187 7.61 -17.97 0.98
CA ASP A 187 6.89 -16.71 1.14
C ASP A 187 6.32 -16.21 -0.20
N LEU A 188 7.12 -16.24 -1.27
CA LEU A 188 6.68 -15.91 -2.62
C LEU A 188 5.55 -16.81 -3.09
N LYS A 189 5.64 -18.11 -2.83
CA LYS A 189 4.60 -19.09 -3.20
C LYS A 189 3.32 -18.90 -2.39
N LEU A 190 3.42 -18.54 -1.11
CA LEU A 190 2.27 -18.24 -0.25
C LEU A 190 1.56 -16.96 -0.73
N LEU A 191 2.32 -15.89 -1.01
CA LEU A 191 1.75 -14.66 -1.55
C LEU A 191 1.16 -14.85 -2.95
N ALA A 192 1.83 -15.59 -3.84
CA ALA A 192 1.29 -15.92 -5.16
C ALA A 192 0.05 -16.83 -5.09
N ARG A 193 -0.24 -17.45 -3.94
CA ARG A 193 -1.48 -18.19 -3.65
C ARG A 193 -2.55 -17.30 -3.00
N ASN A 194 -2.17 -16.13 -2.48
CA ASN A 194 -3.07 -15.16 -1.86
C ASN A 194 -2.97 -13.78 -2.58
N PRO A 195 -3.68 -13.61 -3.71
CA PRO A 195 -3.64 -12.39 -4.52
C PRO A 195 -3.89 -11.09 -3.76
N ARG A 196 -4.75 -11.13 -2.73
CA ARG A 196 -5.05 -9.98 -1.88
C ARG A 196 -3.83 -9.54 -1.08
N MET A 197 -3.14 -10.48 -0.43
CA MET A 197 -1.94 -10.17 0.35
C MET A 197 -0.80 -9.70 -0.55
N LEU A 198 -0.63 -10.32 -1.72
CA LEU A 198 0.35 -9.88 -2.71
C LEU A 198 0.08 -8.43 -3.16
N ALA A 199 -1.19 -8.09 -3.43
CA ALA A 199 -1.57 -6.73 -3.79
C ALA A 199 -1.28 -5.73 -2.67
N TYR A 200 -1.56 -6.06 -1.40
CA TYR A 200 -1.21 -5.19 -0.28
C TYR A 200 0.29 -4.97 -0.14
N VAL A 201 1.10 -6.03 -0.23
CA VAL A 201 2.58 -5.92 -0.19
C VAL A 201 3.08 -4.98 -1.29
N VAL A 202 2.66 -5.22 -2.54
CA VAL A 202 3.05 -4.38 -3.68
C VAL A 202 2.56 -2.93 -3.50
N TYR A 203 1.32 -2.76 -3.05
CA TYR A 203 0.73 -1.44 -2.86
C TYR A 203 1.48 -0.60 -1.82
N TYR A 204 1.66 -1.12 -0.61
CA TYR A 204 2.29 -0.35 0.47
C TYR A 204 3.79 -0.16 0.26
N MET A 205 4.49 -1.13 -0.32
CA MET A 205 5.94 -1.05 -0.50
C MET A 205 6.37 -0.30 -1.76
N ASN A 206 5.56 -0.30 -2.82
CA ASN A 206 5.93 0.29 -4.10
C ASN A 206 4.95 1.39 -4.52
N VAL A 207 3.64 1.11 -4.59
CA VAL A 207 2.69 2.06 -5.19
C VAL A 207 2.52 3.33 -4.36
N VAL A 208 2.24 3.21 -3.06
CA VAL A 208 2.07 4.37 -2.16
C VAL A 208 3.27 5.31 -2.19
N PRO A 209 4.51 4.84 -1.99
CA PRO A 209 5.64 5.75 -1.98
C PRO A 209 5.92 6.32 -3.38
N LEU A 210 5.67 5.58 -4.47
CA LEU A 210 5.75 6.13 -5.84
C LEU A 210 4.75 7.25 -6.09
N MET A 211 3.48 7.10 -5.65
CA MET A 211 2.46 8.16 -5.77
C MET A 211 2.92 9.47 -5.14
N ILE A 212 3.54 9.37 -3.97
CA ILE A 212 4.05 10.54 -3.25
C ILE A 212 5.25 11.14 -3.99
N ILE A 213 6.20 10.31 -4.45
CA ILE A 213 7.37 10.79 -5.21
C ILE A 213 6.99 11.55 -6.47
N PHE A 214 6.07 11.00 -7.27
CA PHE A 214 5.67 11.66 -8.52
C PHE A 214 5.17 13.07 -8.27
N SER A 215 4.46 13.30 -7.16
CA SER A 215 3.97 14.62 -6.75
C SER A 215 5.08 15.66 -6.52
N PHE A 216 6.30 15.22 -6.22
CA PHE A 216 7.48 16.08 -6.04
C PHE A 216 8.36 16.21 -7.30
N MET A 217 8.11 15.42 -8.35
CA MET A 217 8.87 15.50 -9.59
C MET A 217 8.51 16.76 -10.37
N ARG A 218 9.45 17.70 -10.50
CA ARG A 218 9.30 18.95 -11.27
C ARG A 218 10.55 19.23 -12.09
N GLY A 219 10.59 18.69 -13.31
CA GLY A 219 11.65 18.98 -14.29
C GLY A 219 13.07 18.72 -13.73
N SER A 220 13.99 19.64 -13.99
CA SER A 220 15.42 19.55 -13.61
C SER A 220 15.66 19.52 -12.09
N LYS A 221 14.75 20.06 -11.26
CA LYS A 221 14.89 20.04 -9.80
C LYS A 221 14.72 18.63 -9.21
N THR A 222 14.12 17.71 -9.96
CA THR A 222 13.94 16.31 -9.57
C THR A 222 15.27 15.66 -9.22
N ALA A 223 16.33 15.94 -10.00
CA ALA A 223 17.68 15.40 -9.80
C ALA A 223 18.26 15.76 -8.43
N LEU A 224 18.00 16.98 -7.97
CA LEU A 224 18.51 17.48 -6.69
C LEU A 224 17.83 16.81 -5.50
N MET A 225 16.62 16.28 -5.68
CA MET A 225 15.84 15.64 -4.62
C MET A 225 16.06 14.14 -4.51
N ILE A 226 16.80 13.53 -5.45
CA ILE A 226 16.98 12.07 -5.54
C ILE A 226 17.54 11.47 -4.24
N PRO A 227 18.51 12.05 -3.53
CA PRO A 227 18.96 11.53 -2.24
C PRO A 227 17.82 11.40 -1.22
N SER A 228 17.03 12.45 -1.04
CA SER A 228 15.87 12.47 -0.14
C SER A 228 14.76 11.52 -0.57
N LEU A 229 14.46 11.49 -1.86
CA LEU A 229 13.48 10.58 -2.44
C LEU A 229 13.90 9.11 -2.26
N SER A 230 15.19 8.82 -2.39
CA SER A 230 15.75 7.49 -2.16
C SER A 230 15.55 7.06 -0.71
N LEU A 231 15.86 7.94 0.25
CA LEU A 231 15.60 7.70 1.69
C LEU A 231 14.12 7.47 1.97
N PHE A 232 13.24 8.28 1.36
CA PHE A 232 11.80 8.14 1.51
C PHE A 232 11.31 6.77 1.05
N MET A 233 11.65 6.36 -0.18
CA MET A 233 11.30 5.03 -0.70
C MET A 233 11.86 3.90 0.17
N ALA A 234 13.11 4.05 0.63
CA ALA A 234 13.76 3.08 1.48
C ALA A 234 12.99 2.85 2.79
N GLY A 235 12.43 3.91 3.36
CA GLY A 235 11.59 3.83 4.54
C GLY A 235 10.32 3.01 4.35
N PHE A 236 9.76 2.94 3.12
CA PHE A 236 8.60 2.11 2.80
C PHE A 236 8.93 0.66 2.45
N ALA A 237 10.21 0.29 2.29
CA ALA A 237 10.61 -1.08 1.96
C ALA A 237 10.15 -2.11 3.01
N GLY A 238 10.02 -1.72 4.29
CA GLY A 238 9.49 -2.58 5.35
C GLY A 238 7.98 -2.51 5.56
N ALA A 239 7.27 -1.57 4.90
CA ALA A 239 5.86 -1.30 5.20
C ALA A 239 4.92 -2.48 4.91
N GLY A 240 5.33 -3.41 4.04
CA GLY A 240 4.58 -4.64 3.75
C GLY A 240 4.85 -5.80 4.72
N ALA A 241 5.74 -5.65 5.70
CA ALA A 241 6.26 -6.74 6.53
C ALA A 241 5.13 -7.57 7.18
N GLY A 242 4.13 -6.93 7.79
CA GLY A 242 3.02 -7.60 8.47
C GLY A 242 2.23 -8.56 7.57
N TYR A 243 2.05 -8.22 6.29
CA TYR A 243 1.29 -9.05 5.35
C TYR A 243 1.99 -10.38 5.03
N PHE A 244 3.33 -10.45 5.13
CA PHE A 244 4.05 -11.72 4.98
C PHE A 244 3.82 -12.68 6.15
N TYR A 245 3.48 -12.15 7.34
CA TYR A 245 3.08 -12.97 8.49
C TYR A 245 1.63 -13.43 8.34
N VAL A 246 0.71 -12.51 8.01
CA VAL A 246 -0.70 -12.86 7.80
C VAL A 246 -0.89 -13.88 6.66
N ALA A 247 -0.03 -13.85 5.64
CA ALA A 247 -0.07 -14.81 4.54
C ALA A 247 0.18 -16.27 4.96
N GLU A 248 0.77 -16.51 6.15
CA GLU A 248 0.94 -17.86 6.71
C GLU A 248 -0.40 -18.47 7.15
N GLY A 249 -1.37 -17.64 7.58
CA GLY A 249 -2.69 -18.07 8.02
C GLY A 249 -2.64 -19.20 9.04
N GLU A 250 -3.41 -20.27 8.83
CA GLU A 250 -3.43 -21.45 9.70
C GLU A 250 -2.08 -22.17 9.81
N GLY A 251 -1.19 -21.99 8.83
CA GLY A 251 0.17 -22.53 8.85
C GLY A 251 1.05 -21.94 9.96
N SER A 252 0.64 -20.83 10.59
CA SER A 252 1.35 -20.24 11.72
C SER A 252 1.39 -21.15 12.94
N LEU A 253 0.35 -21.97 13.17
CA LEU A 253 0.26 -22.86 14.32
C LEU A 253 1.42 -23.86 14.36
N LEU A 254 1.86 -24.33 13.19
CA LEU A 254 3.01 -25.22 13.08
C LEU A 254 4.33 -24.55 13.47
N LEU A 255 4.44 -23.22 13.26
CA LEU A 255 5.66 -22.47 13.58
C LEU A 255 5.92 -22.37 15.09
N TYR A 256 4.88 -22.45 15.92
CA TYR A 256 5.01 -22.46 17.39
C TYR A 256 5.54 -23.78 17.94
N VAL A 257 5.43 -24.87 17.17
CA VAL A 257 5.93 -26.21 17.58
C VAL A 257 7.38 -26.43 17.14
N LEU A 258 7.85 -25.63 16.17
CA LEU A 258 9.22 -25.69 15.67
C LEU A 258 10.16 -24.83 16.54
N PRO A 259 11.47 -25.16 16.62
CA PRO A 259 12.46 -24.36 17.35
C PRO A 259 12.81 -23.09 16.57
N VAL A 260 11.82 -22.23 16.34
CA VAL A 260 11.94 -20.98 15.59
C VAL A 260 11.86 -19.81 16.57
N THR A 261 12.82 -18.89 16.48
CA THR A 261 12.79 -17.65 17.26
C THR A 261 12.13 -16.53 16.48
N ARG A 262 11.55 -15.56 17.19
CA ARG A 262 10.98 -14.35 16.59
C ARG A 262 12.02 -13.56 15.78
N GLY A 263 13.26 -13.49 16.30
CA GLY A 263 14.38 -12.84 15.61
C GLY A 263 14.77 -13.56 14.31
N TRP A 264 14.77 -14.89 14.30
CA TRP A 264 15.00 -15.66 13.07
C TRP A 264 13.91 -15.38 12.03
N LEU A 265 12.65 -15.39 12.44
CA LEU A 265 11.52 -15.13 11.53
C LEU A 265 11.57 -13.70 10.97
N ALA A 266 11.85 -12.71 11.82
CA ALA A 266 11.99 -11.30 11.43
C ALA A 266 13.08 -11.11 10.36
N ARG A 267 14.26 -11.72 10.54
CA ARG A 267 15.36 -11.66 9.55
C ARG A 267 14.94 -12.25 8.20
N ARG A 268 14.17 -13.34 8.21
CA ARG A 268 13.69 -13.98 6.98
C ARG A 268 12.66 -13.12 6.25
N LYS A 269 11.67 -12.57 6.97
CA LYS A 269 10.68 -11.68 6.37
C LYS A 269 11.30 -10.37 5.87
N ALA A 270 12.31 -9.84 6.56
CA ALA A 270 13.07 -8.68 6.10
C ALA A 270 13.79 -8.93 4.77
N ALA A 271 14.39 -10.12 4.59
CA ALA A 271 14.99 -10.50 3.31
C ALA A 271 13.95 -10.58 2.18
N THR A 272 12.76 -11.09 2.47
CA THR A 272 11.64 -11.10 1.52
C THR A 272 11.21 -9.66 1.17
N CYS A 273 11.10 -8.76 2.15
CA CYS A 273 10.81 -7.34 1.91
C CYS A 273 11.83 -6.70 0.94
N LEU A 274 13.13 -6.96 1.15
CA LEU A 274 14.18 -6.43 0.28
C LEU A 274 14.01 -6.87 -1.18
N VAL A 275 13.65 -8.13 -1.43
CA VAL A 275 13.38 -8.62 -2.80
C VAL A 275 12.19 -7.89 -3.42
N PHE A 276 11.12 -7.65 -2.66
CA PHE A 276 9.96 -6.89 -3.14
C PHE A 276 10.21 -5.39 -3.32
N SER A 277 11.33 -4.88 -2.80
CA SER A 277 11.77 -3.48 -2.94
C SER A 277 12.68 -3.25 -4.16
N LEU A 278 13.13 -4.30 -4.85
CA LEU A 278 13.99 -4.20 -6.05
C LEU A 278 13.36 -3.38 -7.18
N PRO A 279 12.05 -3.48 -7.49
CA PRO A 279 11.44 -2.62 -8.52
C PRO A 279 11.56 -1.13 -8.18
N THR A 280 11.38 -0.78 -6.90
CA THR A 280 11.54 0.58 -6.41
C THR A 280 13.00 1.05 -6.55
N MET A 281 13.98 0.21 -6.22
CA MET A 281 15.40 0.52 -6.42
C MET A 281 15.71 0.81 -7.90
N ALA A 282 15.17 0.00 -8.80
CA ALA A 282 15.34 0.18 -10.24
C ALA A 282 14.76 1.53 -10.70
N ILE A 283 13.58 1.91 -10.21
CA ILE A 283 12.96 3.20 -10.53
C ILE A 283 13.85 4.36 -10.04
N ILE A 284 14.36 4.31 -8.81
CA ILE A 284 15.27 5.34 -8.27
C ILE A 284 16.53 5.45 -9.14
N ALA A 285 17.12 4.32 -9.51
CA ALA A 285 18.30 4.30 -10.38
C ALA A 285 18.01 4.93 -11.74
N THR A 286 16.87 4.59 -12.35
CA THR A 286 16.43 5.19 -13.62
C THR A 286 16.18 6.69 -13.49
N LEU A 287 15.50 7.14 -12.44
CA LEU A 287 15.28 8.57 -12.19
C LEU A 287 16.61 9.32 -11.99
N GLY A 288 17.54 8.72 -11.23
CA GLY A 288 18.91 9.19 -11.05
C GLY A 288 19.63 9.45 -12.35
N TYR A 289 19.57 8.46 -13.24
CA TYR A 289 20.27 8.47 -14.50
C TYR A 289 19.61 9.41 -15.53
N VAL A 290 18.28 9.44 -15.59
CA VAL A 290 17.54 10.23 -16.59
C VAL A 290 17.54 11.72 -16.26
N PHE A 291 17.34 12.08 -14.98
CA PHE A 291 17.21 13.49 -14.60
C PHE A 291 18.53 14.11 -14.12
N GLY A 292 19.51 13.31 -13.72
CA GLY A 292 20.77 13.77 -13.15
C GLY A 292 21.99 13.16 -13.84
N GLU A 293 22.99 12.82 -13.03
CA GLU A 293 24.23 12.18 -13.48
C GLU A 293 24.31 10.72 -12.98
N PRO A 294 25.13 9.86 -13.60
CA PRO A 294 25.36 8.49 -13.12
C PRO A 294 25.78 8.43 -11.63
N SER A 295 26.52 9.43 -11.16
CA SER A 295 26.91 9.58 -9.76
C SER A 295 25.71 9.71 -8.81
N ILE A 296 24.68 10.46 -9.21
CA ILE A 296 23.43 10.65 -8.46
C ILE A 296 22.64 9.34 -8.40
N ALA A 297 22.58 8.60 -9.51
CA ALA A 297 21.94 7.29 -9.55
C ALA A 297 22.59 6.29 -8.58
N VAL A 298 23.92 6.16 -8.62
CA VAL A 298 24.68 5.29 -7.71
C VAL A 298 24.45 5.68 -6.26
N THR A 299 24.48 6.98 -5.97
CA THR A 299 24.30 7.49 -4.60
C THR A 299 22.88 7.23 -4.09
N GLY A 300 21.87 7.42 -4.94
CA GLY A 300 20.48 7.07 -4.65
C GLY A 300 20.30 5.58 -4.34
N ILE A 301 20.95 4.69 -5.10
CA ILE A 301 20.95 3.24 -4.83
C ILE A 301 21.56 2.94 -3.46
N ILE A 302 22.68 3.55 -3.10
CA ILE A 302 23.34 3.33 -1.80
C ILE A 302 22.43 3.76 -0.64
N ILE A 303 21.89 4.99 -0.71
CA ILE A 303 20.97 5.52 0.30
C ILE A 303 19.75 4.61 0.41
N PHE A 304 19.20 4.18 -0.74
CA PHE A 304 18.06 3.29 -0.78
C PHE A 304 18.35 1.95 -0.11
N LEU A 305 19.45 1.29 -0.45
CA LEU A 305 19.80 -0.02 0.10
C LEU A 305 20.01 0.04 1.62
N LEU A 306 20.76 1.04 2.10
CA LEU A 306 20.99 1.21 3.55
C LEU A 306 19.66 1.41 4.29
N GLY A 307 18.83 2.34 3.80
CA GLY A 307 17.52 2.60 4.40
C GLY A 307 16.57 1.41 4.28
N ALA A 308 16.58 0.68 3.17
CA ALA A 308 15.67 -0.44 2.91
C ALA A 308 16.00 -1.63 3.79
N ILE A 309 17.28 -1.89 4.04
CA ILE A 309 17.71 -2.92 5.01
C ILE A 309 17.25 -2.53 6.41
N GLY A 310 17.50 -1.29 6.83
CA GLY A 310 17.05 -0.76 8.12
C GLY A 310 15.53 -0.87 8.30
N SER A 311 14.77 -0.38 7.32
CA SER A 311 13.31 -0.43 7.28
C SER A 311 12.80 -1.86 7.37
N SER A 312 13.27 -2.72 6.47
CA SER A 312 12.79 -4.10 6.37
C SER A 312 13.00 -4.85 7.68
N LEU A 313 14.15 -4.66 8.34
CA LEU A 313 14.44 -5.24 9.64
C LEU A 313 13.54 -4.67 10.74
N ALA A 314 13.44 -3.34 10.84
CA ALA A 314 12.66 -2.69 11.88
C ALA A 314 11.18 -3.08 11.81
N PHE A 315 10.54 -2.97 10.64
CA PHE A 315 9.13 -3.33 10.48
C PHE A 315 8.90 -4.84 10.61
N SER A 316 9.82 -5.70 10.15
CA SER A 316 9.69 -7.15 10.33
C SER A 316 9.84 -7.57 11.78
N PHE A 317 10.70 -6.91 12.55
CA PHE A 317 10.86 -7.14 13.98
C PHE A 317 9.67 -6.63 14.77
N LEU A 318 9.14 -5.44 14.43
CA LEU A 318 7.91 -4.92 15.02
C LEU A 318 6.72 -5.87 14.77
N ALA A 319 6.60 -6.41 13.55
CA ALA A 319 5.58 -7.40 13.23
C ALA A 319 5.79 -8.70 14.05
N ALA A 320 7.02 -9.22 14.13
CA ALA A 320 7.33 -10.41 14.94
C ALA A 320 7.06 -10.20 16.44
N ARG A 321 7.31 -9.00 16.96
CA ARG A 321 7.02 -8.64 18.36
C ARG A 321 5.52 -8.56 18.62
N GLY A 322 4.74 -8.09 17.65
CA GLY A 322 3.29 -8.07 17.70
C GLY A 322 2.62 -9.44 17.62
N LEU A 323 3.36 -10.53 17.37
CA LEU A 323 2.79 -11.87 17.32
C LEU A 323 2.36 -12.36 18.72
N PRO A 324 1.23 -13.09 18.81
CA PRO A 324 0.76 -13.68 20.05
C PRO A 324 1.79 -14.69 20.58
N ARG A 325 1.93 -14.76 21.91
CA ARG A 325 2.83 -15.72 22.59
C ARG A 325 2.22 -17.12 22.70
N SER A 326 0.90 -17.20 22.71
CA SER A 326 0.18 -18.47 22.63
C SER A 326 0.00 -18.88 21.17
N PRO A 327 -0.01 -20.18 20.86
CA PRO A 327 -0.30 -20.66 19.51
C PRO A 327 -1.63 -20.09 18.99
N ALA A 328 -1.56 -19.32 17.92
CA ALA A 328 -2.72 -18.71 17.29
C ALA A 328 -2.52 -18.58 15.77
N VAL A 329 -3.65 -18.54 15.06
CA VAL A 329 -3.69 -18.25 13.62
C VAL A 329 -3.35 -16.78 13.42
N TRP A 330 -2.36 -16.47 12.58
CA TRP A 330 -1.98 -15.09 12.31
C TRP A 330 -2.94 -14.46 11.31
N THR A 331 -3.78 -13.56 11.80
CA THR A 331 -4.69 -12.73 11.01
C THR A 331 -4.30 -11.25 11.13
N ASN A 332 -4.90 -10.40 10.31
CA ASN A 332 -4.71 -8.95 10.43
C ASN A 332 -5.07 -8.46 11.84
N GLU A 333 -6.11 -9.03 12.44
CA GLU A 333 -6.61 -8.67 13.77
C GLU A 333 -5.59 -9.02 14.85
N THR A 334 -5.02 -10.23 14.81
CA THR A 334 -4.01 -10.67 15.79
C THR A 334 -2.73 -9.82 15.77
N LEU A 335 -2.38 -9.28 14.60
CA LEU A 335 -1.21 -8.39 14.46
C LEU A 335 -1.54 -6.93 14.79
N ARG A 336 -2.80 -6.50 14.60
CA ARG A 336 -3.23 -5.08 14.68
C ARG A 336 -3.02 -4.46 16.06
N GLU A 337 -3.21 -5.23 17.15
CA GLU A 337 -3.19 -4.70 18.53
C GLU A 337 -1.82 -4.15 18.96
N GLY A 338 -0.71 -4.64 18.38
CA GLY A 338 0.64 -4.15 18.70
C GLY A 338 1.40 -3.51 17.54
N TYR A 339 1.09 -3.89 16.29
CA TYR A 339 1.87 -3.49 15.12
C TYR A 339 1.35 -2.20 14.47
N ALA A 340 0.04 -1.98 14.42
CA ALA A 340 -0.54 -0.90 13.62
C ALA A 340 -0.10 0.50 14.08
N GLY A 341 -0.08 0.75 15.39
CA GLY A 341 0.40 2.03 15.94
C GLY A 341 1.88 2.28 15.67
N ALA A 342 2.72 1.25 15.86
CA ALA A 342 4.15 1.33 15.56
C ALA A 342 4.41 1.53 14.06
N GLN A 343 3.58 0.94 13.20
CA GLN A 343 3.68 1.10 11.76
C GLN A 343 3.36 2.54 11.34
N ILE A 344 2.28 3.13 11.88
CA ILE A 344 1.91 4.53 11.61
C ILE A 344 3.02 5.48 12.08
N ILE A 345 3.51 5.32 13.32
CA ILE A 345 4.60 6.15 13.85
C ILE A 345 5.86 6.00 12.99
N GLY A 346 6.19 4.78 12.58
CA GLY A 346 7.32 4.50 11.70
C GLY A 346 7.19 5.20 10.34
N ILE A 347 6.00 5.17 9.73
CA ILE A 347 5.73 5.87 8.46
C ILE A 347 5.83 7.39 8.64
N LEU A 348 5.24 7.95 9.70
CA LEU A 348 5.34 9.39 10.00
C LEU A 348 6.80 9.82 10.22
N PHE A 349 7.59 8.99 10.89
CA PHE A 349 9.01 9.22 11.08
C PHE A 349 9.77 9.25 9.74
N VAL A 350 9.52 8.30 8.84
CA VAL A 350 10.09 8.27 7.48
C VAL A 350 9.71 9.53 6.69
N VAL A 351 8.44 9.95 6.75
CA VAL A 351 7.97 11.18 6.11
C VAL A 351 8.71 12.40 6.68
N GLY A 352 8.88 12.48 8.00
CA GLY A 352 9.64 13.54 8.66
C GLY A 352 11.10 13.60 8.19
N LEU A 353 11.79 12.45 8.13
CA LEU A 353 13.17 12.37 7.65
C LEU A 353 13.31 12.81 6.19
N PHE A 354 12.34 12.42 5.35
CA PHE A 354 12.27 12.90 3.97
C PHE A 354 12.18 14.43 3.92
N LEU A 355 11.24 15.03 4.65
CA LEU A 355 11.05 16.48 4.64
C LEU A 355 12.30 17.22 5.14
N VAL A 356 12.93 16.74 6.21
CA VAL A 356 14.17 17.33 6.75
C VAL A 356 15.30 17.24 5.74
N SER A 357 15.49 16.08 5.08
CA SER A 357 16.54 15.92 4.08
C SER A 357 16.25 16.68 2.78
N ALA A 358 14.99 16.89 2.42
CA ALA A 358 14.59 17.59 1.20
C ALA A 358 14.61 19.12 1.38
N PHE A 359 14.45 19.61 2.61
CA PHE A 359 14.38 21.04 2.95
C PHE A 359 15.53 21.88 2.37
N PRO A 360 16.81 21.47 2.46
CA PRO A 360 17.91 22.26 1.91
C PRO A 360 17.78 22.54 0.41
N VAL A 361 17.27 21.58 -0.37
CA VAL A 361 17.07 21.73 -1.82
C VAL A 361 16.02 22.79 -2.14
N PHE A 362 15.01 22.94 -1.27
CA PHE A 362 14.00 23.99 -1.43
C PHE A 362 14.52 25.40 -1.08
N VAL A 363 15.53 25.49 -0.20
CA VAL A 363 16.05 26.77 0.30
C VAL A 363 17.23 27.28 -0.55
N SER A 364 18.11 26.40 -1.00
CA SER A 364 19.29 26.75 -1.79
C SER A 364 19.58 25.61 -2.76
N GLU A 365 19.46 25.82 -4.07
CA GLU A 365 19.48 24.71 -5.04
C GLU A 365 20.82 23.95 -5.05
N ALA A 366 21.91 24.59 -5.49
CA ALA A 366 23.20 23.93 -5.65
C ALA A 366 23.87 23.56 -4.31
N GLN A 367 23.83 24.46 -3.32
CA GLN A 367 24.41 24.17 -1.99
C GLN A 367 23.51 23.24 -1.15
N GLY A 368 22.19 23.28 -1.38
CA GLY A 368 21.24 22.41 -0.71
C GLY A 368 21.29 20.97 -1.20
N PHE A 369 21.74 20.71 -2.43
CA PHE A 369 21.97 19.34 -2.88
C PHE A 369 22.97 18.59 -2.00
N HIS A 370 24.15 19.16 -1.73
CA HIS A 370 25.16 18.52 -0.88
C HIS A 370 24.68 18.32 0.55
N SER A 371 23.95 19.30 1.09
CA SER A 371 23.36 19.20 2.43
C SER A 371 22.29 18.10 2.49
N SER A 372 21.41 18.04 1.50
CA SER A 372 20.38 17.00 1.35
C SER A 372 20.99 15.62 1.23
N LEU A 373 22.05 15.50 0.43
CA LEU A 373 22.81 14.27 0.28
C LEU A 373 23.37 13.77 1.61
N LEU A 374 24.07 14.63 2.35
CA LEU A 374 24.66 14.27 3.65
C LEU A 374 23.58 13.91 4.68
N MET A 375 22.47 14.65 4.71
CA MET A 375 21.33 14.35 5.58
C MET A 375 20.66 13.02 5.21
N ALA A 376 20.45 12.76 3.93
CA ALA A 376 19.84 11.51 3.46
C ALA A 376 20.74 10.30 3.75
N LEU A 377 22.05 10.44 3.51
CA LEU A 377 23.02 9.38 3.77
C LEU A 377 23.13 9.10 5.28
N SER A 378 23.30 10.14 6.11
CA SER A 378 23.38 9.98 7.56
C SER A 378 22.10 9.39 8.15
N ALA A 379 20.92 9.82 7.69
CA ALA A 379 19.64 9.24 8.09
C ALA A 379 19.52 7.77 7.64
N SER A 380 19.91 7.43 6.42
CA SER A 380 19.88 6.04 5.94
C SER A 380 20.82 5.13 6.74
N MET A 381 22.00 5.63 7.12
CA MET A 381 22.95 4.92 7.96
C MET A 381 22.42 4.75 9.39
N ALA A 382 21.85 5.79 9.97
CA ALA A 382 21.21 5.72 11.29
C ALA A 382 20.06 4.70 11.29
N PHE A 383 19.26 4.68 10.22
CA PHE A 383 18.16 3.73 10.07
C PHE A 383 18.64 2.29 9.88
N PHE A 384 19.71 2.09 9.11
CA PHE A 384 20.41 0.80 8.99
C PHE A 384 20.89 0.30 10.36
N LEU A 385 21.60 1.15 11.11
CA LEU A 385 22.12 0.81 12.44
C LEU A 385 21.00 0.53 13.44
N LEU A 386 19.90 1.29 13.40
CA LEU A 386 18.71 1.03 14.20
C LEU A 386 18.12 -0.34 13.86
N GLY A 387 17.97 -0.65 12.57
CA GLY A 387 17.52 -1.97 12.10
C GLY A 387 18.41 -3.09 12.64
N LEU A 388 19.73 -2.96 12.55
CA LEU A 388 20.67 -3.94 13.12
C LEU A 388 20.57 -4.06 14.65
N ALA A 389 20.37 -2.94 15.35
CA ALA A 389 20.21 -2.94 16.80
C ALA A 389 18.94 -3.70 17.22
N THR A 390 17.84 -3.59 16.45
CA THR A 390 16.62 -4.37 16.74
C THR A 390 16.84 -5.88 16.64
N ILE A 391 17.78 -6.35 15.81
CA ILE A 391 18.11 -7.78 15.69
C ILE A 391 18.74 -8.33 16.97
N LYS A 392 19.61 -7.54 17.63
CA LYS A 392 20.38 -8.01 18.79
C LYS A 392 19.55 -8.21 20.05
N VAL A 393 18.32 -7.71 20.09
CA VAL A 393 17.63 -7.46 21.36
C VAL A 393 16.73 -8.60 21.85
N LYS A 394 16.32 -9.62 21.07
CA LYS A 394 15.62 -10.80 21.62
C LYS A 394 15.48 -11.96 20.61
N ASP A 395 16.25 -13.03 20.82
CA ASP A 395 15.91 -14.37 20.31
C ASP A 395 14.93 -15.04 21.30
N GLU A 396 13.74 -14.45 21.44
CA GLU A 396 12.66 -15.10 22.18
C GLU A 396 12.08 -16.26 21.35
N PRO A 397 11.74 -17.39 21.99
CA PRO A 397 10.90 -18.39 21.36
C PRO A 397 9.56 -17.75 20.95
N LEU A 398 8.95 -18.33 19.92
CA LEU A 398 7.77 -17.78 19.27
C LEU A 398 6.56 -17.62 20.20
#